data_AF-A0A852BI94-F1
#
_entry.id   AF-A0A852BI94-F1
#
_cell.length_a   1.000
_cell.length_b   1.000
_cell.length_c   1.000
_cell.angle_alpha   90.00
_cell.angle_beta   90.00
_cell.angle_gamma   90.00
#
_symmetry.space_group_name_H-M   'P 1'
#
loop_
_entity.id
_entity.type
_entity.pdbx_description
1 polymer ?
#
loop_
_entity_poly.entity_id
_entity_poly.type
_entity_poly.pdbx_seq_one_letter_code
_entity_poly.pdbx_strand_id
1 'polypeptide(L)'
;LYFEEDEVQYLQSTQAIHDVFSQYKNTARQYAYFYKVIQTHPNASKLPLKDSFTYDDYRWAVSSVMTRQNQIPTEDGSRVTLALIPLWDMCNHTNGLITTGYNLEDDRCECVALQDFKAGEQIYIFYGTRSNAEFVIHSGFFFDNNSHDRVKIKLGVSKSDRLYAMKAEVLARAGIPTSSVFALHSTEPAISAQLLAFLRVFCMSEEELKEHLIGEHAIGKIFTLGNSDFPVSWDNEVKLWTFLEARASLLLKTYKTTVEVDKSFLETHELTPHAVMAIKLRLGEKEILEKAVKSAAASREYYTKQMADGAALPKYDKGHIALLENTVADSRLPIVLRNLEDVEEQGDLKIDEAIDAEVTENGFVNGENSLFNGTKSEGENLSKEKSNRVTEDAKESSSESTDEVKE
;
A
#
# COMPACT_ATOMS: atom_id res chain seq x y z
N LEU A 1 -6.42 5.53 -17.78
CA LEU A 1 -6.85 4.76 -18.98
C LEU A 1 -7.32 5.62 -20.16
N TYR A 2 -7.88 6.81 -19.93
CA TYR A 2 -8.41 7.70 -20.96
C TYR A 2 -7.54 8.94 -21.24
N PHE A 3 -6.36 8.99 -20.62
CA PHE A 3 -5.41 10.06 -20.85
C PHE A 3 -4.69 9.81 -22.17
N GLU A 4 -4.39 10.89 -22.88
CA GLU A 4 -3.45 10.88 -23.99
C GLU A 4 -2.01 10.67 -23.47
N GLU A 5 -1.10 10.27 -24.36
CA GLU A 5 0.28 10.00 -23.99
C GLU A 5 0.94 11.24 -23.37
N ASP A 6 0.82 12.40 -24.01
CA ASP A 6 1.41 13.67 -23.54
C ASP A 6 0.83 14.11 -22.18
N GLU A 7 -0.43 13.77 -21.88
CA GLU A 7 -1.04 14.04 -20.58
C GLU A 7 -0.41 13.17 -19.48
N VAL A 8 -0.09 11.91 -19.77
CA VAL A 8 0.63 11.02 -18.85
C VAL A 8 2.10 11.43 -18.70
N GLN A 9 2.72 11.98 -19.75
CA GLN A 9 4.11 12.44 -19.69
C GLN A 9 4.33 13.51 -18.61
N TYR A 10 3.31 14.31 -18.26
CA TYR A 10 3.40 15.26 -17.15
C TYR A 10 3.68 14.60 -15.80
N LEU A 11 3.33 13.32 -15.62
CA LEU A 11 3.60 12.54 -14.40
C LEU A 11 4.99 11.90 -14.38
N GLN A 12 5.85 12.13 -15.38
CA GLN A 12 7.20 11.58 -15.33
C GLN A 12 7.92 12.06 -14.07
N SER A 13 8.70 11.16 -13.44
CA SER A 13 9.40 11.35 -12.16
C SER A 13 8.54 11.46 -10.89
N THR A 14 7.21 11.28 -10.99
CA THR A 14 6.33 11.24 -9.81
C THR A 14 6.24 9.85 -9.20
N GLN A 15 5.66 9.74 -8.01
CA GLN A 15 5.34 8.45 -7.41
C GLN A 15 4.14 7.79 -8.11
N ALA A 16 3.12 8.58 -8.45
CA ALA A 16 1.88 8.09 -9.04
C ALA A 16 2.03 7.43 -10.42
N ILE A 17 3.06 7.79 -11.22
CA ILE A 17 3.20 7.26 -12.58
C ILE A 17 3.39 5.73 -12.62
N HIS A 18 4.01 5.15 -11.59
CA HIS A 18 4.16 3.69 -11.50
C HIS A 18 2.81 2.98 -11.38
N ASP A 19 1.87 3.57 -10.65
CA ASP A 19 0.51 3.04 -10.48
C ASP A 19 -0.30 3.25 -11.79
N VAL A 20 -0.08 4.36 -12.51
CA VAL A 20 -0.65 4.58 -13.86
C VAL A 20 -0.18 3.52 -14.86
N PHE A 21 1.13 3.25 -14.92
CA PHE A 21 1.69 2.21 -15.79
C PHE A 21 1.18 0.82 -15.42
N SER A 22 1.09 0.54 -14.12
CA SER A 22 0.55 -0.74 -13.63
C SER A 22 -0.90 -0.91 -14.03
N GLN A 23 -1.74 0.12 -13.87
CA GLN A 23 -3.14 0.10 -14.32
C GLN A 23 -3.24 -0.17 -15.82
N TYR A 24 -2.51 0.58 -16.66
CA TYR A 24 -2.56 0.41 -18.11
C TYR A 24 -2.12 -1.00 -18.55
N LYS A 25 -0.99 -1.49 -18.01
CA LYS A 25 -0.47 -2.84 -18.27
C LYS A 25 -1.42 -3.93 -17.79
N ASN A 26 -2.05 -3.75 -16.63
CA ASN A 26 -3.00 -4.71 -16.07
C ASN A 26 -4.27 -4.79 -16.92
N THR A 27 -4.85 -3.65 -17.29
CA THR A 27 -6.05 -3.60 -18.12
C THR A 27 -5.81 -4.21 -19.50
N ALA A 28 -4.70 -3.87 -20.17
CA ALA A 28 -4.36 -4.47 -21.47
C ALA A 28 -4.14 -5.99 -21.37
N ARG A 29 -3.42 -6.45 -20.33
CA ARG A 29 -3.18 -7.89 -20.09
C ARG A 29 -4.47 -8.64 -19.84
N GLN A 30 -5.35 -8.10 -18.99
CA GLN A 30 -6.62 -8.73 -18.66
C GLN A 30 -7.55 -8.75 -19.88
N TYR A 31 -7.61 -7.67 -20.66
CA TYR A 31 -8.36 -7.66 -21.93
C TYR A 31 -7.91 -8.78 -22.86
N ALA A 32 -6.60 -8.86 -23.17
CA ALA A 32 -6.07 -9.90 -24.05
C ALA A 32 -6.32 -11.32 -23.51
N TYR A 33 -6.20 -11.51 -22.20
CA TYR A 33 -6.50 -12.77 -21.54
C TYR A 33 -7.97 -13.16 -21.70
N PHE A 34 -8.91 -12.28 -21.31
CA PHE A 34 -10.34 -12.56 -21.36
C PHE A 34 -10.84 -12.67 -22.79
N TYR A 35 -10.29 -11.89 -23.73
CA TYR A 35 -10.59 -12.03 -25.14
C TYR A 35 -10.29 -13.46 -25.62
N LYS A 36 -9.09 -13.97 -25.33
CA LYS A 36 -8.72 -15.36 -25.65
C LYS A 36 -9.66 -16.36 -24.97
N VAL A 37 -9.90 -16.22 -23.67
CA VAL A 37 -10.75 -17.15 -22.91
C VAL A 37 -12.18 -17.18 -23.47
N ILE A 38 -12.78 -16.02 -23.75
CA ILE A 38 -14.13 -15.93 -24.31
C ILE A 38 -14.18 -16.60 -25.68
N GLN A 39 -13.13 -16.44 -26.50
CA GLN A 39 -13.07 -17.05 -27.83
C GLN A 39 -12.82 -18.56 -27.81
N THR A 40 -12.13 -19.12 -26.81
CA THR A 40 -11.77 -20.55 -26.81
C THR A 40 -12.56 -21.43 -25.83
N HIS A 41 -13.06 -20.87 -24.72
CA HIS A 41 -13.62 -21.68 -23.64
C HIS A 41 -15.10 -22.05 -23.91
N PRO A 42 -15.51 -23.33 -23.83
CA PRO A 42 -16.89 -23.76 -24.12
C PRO A 42 -17.94 -23.05 -23.26
N ASN A 43 -17.67 -22.84 -21.97
CA ASN A 43 -18.57 -22.15 -21.04
C ASN A 43 -18.86 -20.68 -21.43
N ALA A 44 -18.01 -20.05 -22.24
CA ALA A 44 -18.22 -18.67 -22.71
C ALA A 44 -19.08 -18.59 -23.99
N SER A 45 -19.44 -19.72 -24.60
CA SER A 45 -20.16 -19.77 -25.88
C SER A 45 -21.52 -19.07 -25.87
N LYS A 46 -22.16 -18.97 -24.70
CA LYS A 46 -23.47 -18.31 -24.53
C LYS A 46 -23.38 -16.86 -24.06
N LEU A 47 -22.17 -16.34 -23.83
CA LEU A 47 -21.99 -14.96 -23.39
C LEU A 47 -22.17 -14.02 -24.60
N PRO A 48 -22.89 -12.90 -24.47
CA PRO A 48 -22.97 -11.89 -25.53
C PRO A 48 -21.60 -11.37 -25.99
N LEU A 49 -20.62 -11.40 -25.09
CA LEU A 49 -19.22 -11.04 -25.35
C LEU A 49 -18.54 -11.93 -26.40
N LYS A 50 -19.13 -13.08 -26.73
CA LYS A 50 -18.60 -13.98 -27.76
C LYS A 50 -18.62 -13.32 -29.14
N ASP A 51 -19.71 -12.61 -29.43
CA ASP A 51 -19.95 -11.97 -30.73
C ASP A 51 -19.16 -10.67 -30.86
N SER A 52 -19.08 -9.89 -29.78
CA SER A 52 -18.31 -8.63 -29.74
C SER A 52 -17.75 -8.37 -28.34
N PHE A 53 -16.43 -8.25 -28.25
CA PHE A 53 -15.72 -7.84 -27.04
C PHE A 53 -14.48 -7.02 -27.41
N THR A 54 -14.61 -5.70 -27.30
CA THR A 54 -13.58 -4.73 -27.69
C THR A 54 -12.74 -4.28 -26.49
N TYR A 55 -11.60 -3.67 -26.78
CA TYR A 55 -10.79 -3.03 -25.73
C TYR A 55 -11.57 -1.90 -25.06
N ASP A 56 -12.39 -1.16 -25.82
CA ASP A 56 -13.20 -0.07 -25.28
C ASP A 56 -14.27 -0.57 -24.31
N ASP A 57 -14.93 -1.70 -24.62
CA ASP A 57 -15.87 -2.34 -23.69
C ASP A 57 -15.18 -2.67 -22.36
N TYR A 58 -13.99 -3.27 -22.44
CA TYR A 58 -13.26 -3.67 -21.24
C TYR A 58 -12.73 -2.48 -20.46
N ARG A 59 -12.15 -1.49 -21.14
CA ARG A 59 -11.68 -0.23 -20.55
C ARG A 59 -12.82 0.50 -19.85
N TRP A 60 -13.98 0.60 -20.50
CA TRP A 60 -15.19 1.17 -19.92
C TRP A 60 -15.64 0.40 -18.69
N ALA A 61 -15.78 -0.93 -18.79
CA ALA A 61 -16.26 -1.77 -17.69
C ALA A 61 -15.36 -1.68 -16.45
N VAL A 62 -14.03 -1.79 -16.60
CA VAL A 62 -13.13 -1.69 -15.44
C VAL A 62 -13.09 -0.28 -14.86
N SER A 63 -13.23 0.76 -15.69
CA SER A 63 -13.34 2.14 -15.23
C SER A 63 -14.65 2.40 -14.47
N SER A 64 -15.78 1.88 -14.96
CA SER A 64 -17.05 1.92 -14.24
C SER A 64 -16.95 1.24 -12.88
N VAL A 65 -16.33 0.05 -12.81
CA VAL A 65 -16.14 -0.67 -11.56
C VAL A 65 -15.21 0.10 -10.61
N MET A 66 -14.00 0.49 -11.02
CA MET A 66 -13.05 1.12 -10.08
C MET A 66 -13.54 2.48 -9.54
N THR A 67 -14.33 3.22 -10.33
CA THR A 67 -14.85 4.53 -9.94
C THR A 67 -16.08 4.46 -9.03
N ARG A 68 -16.80 3.32 -8.99
CA ARG A 68 -18.10 3.19 -8.30
C ARG A 68 -18.32 1.93 -7.47
N GLN A 69 -17.36 1.01 -7.40
CA GLN A 69 -17.48 -0.19 -6.56
C GLN A 69 -17.44 0.15 -5.07
N ASN A 70 -18.22 -0.59 -4.29
CA ASN A 70 -18.28 -0.48 -2.83
C ASN A 70 -18.15 -1.87 -2.22
N GLN A 71 -17.59 -1.92 -1.02
CA GLN A 71 -17.54 -3.13 -0.22
C GLN A 71 -18.76 -3.16 0.70
N ILE A 72 -19.58 -4.21 0.60
CA ILE A 72 -20.76 -4.42 1.44
C ILE A 72 -20.68 -5.81 2.10
N PRO A 73 -21.32 -6.04 3.25
CA PRO A 73 -21.44 -7.38 3.80
C PRO A 73 -22.26 -8.29 2.86
N THR A 74 -22.03 -9.60 2.93
CA THR A 74 -22.93 -10.60 2.34
C THR A 74 -24.25 -10.64 3.10
N GLU A 75 -25.30 -11.22 2.49
CA GLU A 75 -26.64 -11.34 3.09
C GLU A 75 -26.63 -11.96 4.50
N ASP A 76 -25.69 -12.87 4.78
CA ASP A 76 -25.50 -13.53 6.07
C ASP A 76 -24.56 -12.78 7.04
N GLY A 77 -24.01 -11.63 6.62
CA GLY A 77 -23.06 -10.81 7.39
C GLY A 77 -21.69 -11.46 7.63
N SER A 78 -21.42 -12.65 7.10
CA SER A 78 -20.22 -13.42 7.43
C SER A 78 -18.98 -13.00 6.65
N ARG A 79 -19.19 -12.39 5.48
CA ARG A 79 -18.14 -11.99 4.54
C ARG A 79 -18.46 -10.63 3.95
N VAL A 80 -17.52 -10.16 3.14
CA VAL A 80 -17.66 -8.92 2.36
C VAL A 80 -17.63 -9.25 0.88
N THR A 81 -18.38 -8.49 0.09
CA THR A 81 -18.42 -8.58 -1.37
C THR A 81 -18.35 -7.19 -1.99
N LEU A 82 -18.12 -7.12 -3.30
CA LEU A 82 -18.12 -5.88 -4.06
C LEU A 82 -19.47 -5.69 -4.75
N ALA A 83 -20.01 -4.48 -4.69
CA ALA A 83 -21.27 -4.11 -5.33
C ALA A 83 -21.18 -2.73 -6.02
N LEU A 84 -21.98 -2.58 -7.07
CA LEU A 84 -22.37 -1.27 -7.59
C LEU A 84 -23.72 -0.93 -6.97
N ILE A 85 -23.87 0.29 -6.43
CA ILE A 85 -25.06 0.71 -5.68
C ILE A 85 -25.78 1.79 -6.49
N PRO A 86 -26.79 1.42 -7.30
CA PRO A 86 -27.49 2.37 -8.17
C PRO A 86 -28.13 3.50 -7.38
N LEU A 87 -28.37 4.63 -8.06
CA LEU A 87 -28.91 5.88 -7.51
C LEU A 87 -27.95 6.58 -6.53
N TRP A 88 -27.55 5.90 -5.45
CA TRP A 88 -26.63 6.46 -4.46
C TRP A 88 -25.27 6.80 -5.06
N ASP A 89 -24.75 5.98 -5.97
CA ASP A 89 -23.46 6.20 -6.62
C ASP A 89 -23.43 7.41 -7.57
N MET A 90 -24.54 8.13 -7.75
CA MET A 90 -24.60 9.41 -8.46
C MET A 90 -24.13 10.59 -7.59
N CYS A 91 -24.04 10.43 -6.27
CA CYS A 91 -23.55 11.46 -5.36
C CYS A 91 -22.05 11.72 -5.58
N ASN A 92 -21.67 12.99 -5.69
CA ASN A 92 -20.28 13.41 -5.84
C ASN A 92 -19.55 13.53 -4.49
N HIS A 93 -18.23 13.64 -4.56
CA HIS A 93 -17.35 13.76 -3.40
C HIS A 93 -17.29 15.19 -2.83
N THR A 94 -17.26 15.30 -1.50
CA THR A 94 -16.73 16.45 -0.75
C THR A 94 -16.05 15.97 0.55
N ASN A 95 -15.25 16.82 1.21
CA ASN A 95 -14.63 16.51 2.51
C ASN A 95 -15.69 16.27 3.60
N GLY A 96 -15.43 15.33 4.52
CA GLY A 96 -16.34 15.02 5.61
C GLY A 96 -16.03 13.69 6.29
N LEU A 97 -17.05 13.04 6.82
CA LEU A 97 -17.00 11.69 7.40
C LEU A 97 -17.91 10.76 6.61
N ILE A 98 -17.66 9.46 6.68
CA ILE A 98 -18.53 8.48 6.01
C ILE A 98 -19.88 8.47 6.73
N THR A 99 -20.95 8.80 6.00
CA THR A 99 -22.34 8.79 6.50
C THR A 99 -23.23 7.77 5.79
N THR A 100 -22.60 6.81 5.10
CA THR A 100 -23.27 5.71 4.44
C THR A 100 -22.88 4.39 5.12
N GLY A 101 -23.87 3.58 5.43
CA GLY A 101 -23.70 2.25 6.01
C GLY A 101 -24.61 1.22 5.34
N TYR A 102 -24.34 -0.06 5.60
CA TYR A 102 -25.23 -1.15 5.20
C TYR A 102 -26.07 -1.58 6.39
N ASN A 103 -27.39 -1.54 6.25
CA ASN A 103 -28.32 -2.06 7.23
C ASN A 103 -28.62 -3.53 6.87
N LEU A 104 -28.07 -4.47 7.65
CA LEU A 104 -28.26 -5.91 7.44
C LEU A 104 -29.67 -6.38 7.78
N GLU A 105 -30.37 -5.71 8.70
CA GLU A 105 -31.73 -6.11 9.11
C GLU A 105 -32.75 -5.83 7.99
N ASP A 106 -32.62 -4.68 7.34
CA ASP A 106 -33.47 -4.24 6.23
C ASP A 106 -32.88 -4.58 4.85
N ASP A 107 -31.73 -5.25 4.80
CA ASP A 107 -30.96 -5.61 3.60
C ASP A 107 -30.82 -4.47 2.57
N ARG A 108 -30.34 -3.32 3.03
CA ARG A 108 -30.22 -2.12 2.18
C ARG A 108 -29.06 -1.19 2.57
N CYS A 109 -28.62 -0.41 1.59
CA CYS A 109 -27.70 0.70 1.83
C CYS A 109 -28.47 1.92 2.35
N GLU A 110 -27.99 2.50 3.46
CA GLU A 110 -28.58 3.70 4.06
C GLU A 110 -27.55 4.83 4.07
N CYS A 111 -27.97 6.01 3.61
CA CYS A 111 -27.15 7.20 3.62
C CYS A 111 -27.89 8.30 4.36
N VAL A 112 -27.27 8.84 5.40
CA VAL A 112 -27.74 10.07 6.06
C VAL A 112 -26.99 11.26 5.48
N ALA A 113 -27.63 12.43 5.50
CA ALA A 113 -27.05 13.64 4.95
C ALA A 113 -25.74 13.98 5.68
N LEU A 114 -24.66 14.21 4.92
CA LEU A 114 -23.35 14.59 5.47
C LEU A 114 -23.40 15.94 6.20
N GLN A 115 -24.26 16.83 5.72
CA GLN A 115 -24.49 18.17 6.21
C GLN A 115 -25.89 18.62 5.80
N ASP A 116 -26.32 19.79 6.26
CA ASP A 116 -27.55 20.40 5.77
C ASP A 116 -27.43 20.75 4.28
N PHE A 117 -28.43 20.35 3.49
CA PHE A 117 -28.56 20.72 2.08
C PHE A 117 -29.89 21.44 1.86
N LYS A 118 -29.84 22.66 1.31
CA LYS A 118 -31.03 23.41 0.94
C LYS A 118 -31.59 22.93 -0.39
N ALA A 119 -32.88 23.20 -0.63
CA ALA A 119 -33.48 22.94 -1.93
C ALA A 119 -32.71 23.65 -3.05
N GLY A 120 -32.28 22.90 -4.07
CA GLY A 120 -31.47 23.39 -5.18
C GLY A 120 -29.95 23.23 -4.99
N GLU A 121 -29.48 22.83 -3.81
CA GLU A 121 -28.07 22.50 -3.57
C GLU A 121 -27.76 21.05 -4.00
N GLN A 122 -26.54 20.83 -4.48
CA GLN A 122 -26.06 19.50 -4.82
C GLN A 122 -25.81 18.69 -3.55
N ILE A 123 -26.30 17.45 -3.52
CA ILE A 123 -26.05 16.50 -2.44
C ILE A 123 -24.69 15.85 -2.66
N TYR A 124 -23.83 15.94 -1.66
CA TYR A 124 -22.49 15.33 -1.65
C TYR A 124 -22.37 14.28 -0.55
N ILE A 125 -21.43 13.37 -0.74
CA ILE A 125 -20.99 12.40 0.25
C ILE A 125 -19.46 12.42 0.39
N PHE A 126 -18.94 11.89 1.49
CA PHE A 126 -17.51 11.65 1.65
C PHE A 126 -17.17 10.24 1.18
N TYR A 127 -16.31 10.14 0.15
CA TYR A 127 -15.96 8.86 -0.49
C TYR A 127 -14.99 8.01 0.35
N GLY A 128 -14.44 8.57 1.42
CA GLY A 128 -13.40 7.96 2.25
C GLY A 128 -12.08 8.72 2.18
N THR A 129 -11.13 8.31 3.03
CA THR A 129 -9.86 8.98 3.29
C THR A 129 -8.79 8.69 2.22
N ARG A 130 -9.16 8.86 0.95
CA ARG A 130 -8.27 8.59 -0.20
C ARG A 130 -7.33 9.76 -0.51
N SER A 131 -6.13 9.46 -1.02
CA SER A 131 -5.20 10.47 -1.52
C SER A 131 -5.62 10.97 -2.90
N ASN A 132 -5.04 12.10 -3.36
CA ASN A 132 -5.30 12.57 -4.72
C ASN A 132 -4.72 11.63 -5.79
N ALA A 133 -3.64 10.88 -5.49
CA ALA A 133 -3.17 9.84 -6.39
C ALA A 133 -4.23 8.73 -6.56
N GLU A 134 -4.86 8.31 -5.46
CA GLU A 134 -5.95 7.33 -5.50
C GLU A 134 -7.20 7.87 -6.19
N PHE A 135 -7.60 9.13 -5.93
CA PHE A 135 -8.74 9.75 -6.62
C PHE A 135 -8.50 9.89 -8.12
N VAL A 136 -7.32 10.31 -8.57
CA VAL A 136 -7.02 10.45 -10.00
C VAL A 136 -7.02 9.08 -10.67
N ILE A 137 -6.32 8.09 -10.09
CA ILE A 137 -6.10 6.79 -10.73
C ILE A 137 -7.35 5.91 -10.68
N HIS A 138 -8.08 5.92 -9.56
CA HIS A 138 -9.20 4.99 -9.33
C HIS A 138 -10.57 5.65 -9.34
N SER A 139 -10.66 6.98 -9.20
CA SER A 139 -11.95 7.70 -9.26
C SER A 139 -12.04 8.70 -10.43
N GLY A 140 -10.95 8.95 -11.17
CA GLY A 140 -10.96 9.77 -12.37
C GLY A 140 -11.09 11.28 -12.13
N PHE A 141 -10.79 11.77 -10.93
CA PHE A 141 -10.79 13.21 -10.64
C PHE A 141 -9.66 13.60 -9.66
N PHE A 142 -9.26 14.87 -9.68
CA PHE A 142 -8.42 15.46 -8.64
C PHE A 142 -9.30 16.27 -7.69
N PHE A 143 -9.08 16.17 -6.38
CA PHE A 143 -9.84 16.94 -5.38
C PHE A 143 -8.98 18.04 -4.76
N ASP A 144 -9.35 19.28 -5.05
CA ASP A 144 -8.74 20.44 -4.42
C ASP A 144 -8.99 20.43 -2.91
N ASN A 145 -8.00 20.84 -2.13
CA ASN A 145 -8.07 20.89 -0.66
C ASN A 145 -8.41 19.54 0.01
N ASN A 146 -7.94 18.42 -0.54
CA ASN A 146 -8.05 17.11 0.09
C ASN A 146 -7.27 17.04 1.42
N SER A 147 -7.99 16.94 2.55
CA SER A 147 -7.41 16.87 3.89
C SER A 147 -6.75 15.52 4.21
N HIS A 148 -6.92 14.52 3.35
CA HIS A 148 -6.36 13.17 3.51
C HIS A 148 -5.27 12.85 2.48
N ASP A 149 -4.81 13.88 1.75
CA ASP A 149 -3.77 13.73 0.75
C ASP A 149 -2.42 13.36 1.39
N ARG A 150 -1.66 12.53 0.69
CA ARG A 150 -0.44 11.93 1.21
C ARG A 150 0.46 11.39 0.11
N VAL A 151 1.77 11.39 0.36
CA VAL A 151 2.78 10.76 -0.49
C VAL A 151 3.44 9.58 0.22
N LYS A 152 3.95 8.63 -0.55
CA LYS A 152 4.63 7.44 -0.03
C LYS A 152 6.08 7.77 0.31
N ILE A 153 6.60 7.22 1.41
CA ILE A 153 8.02 7.26 1.78
C ILE A 153 8.48 5.86 2.20
N LYS A 154 9.37 5.25 1.40
CA LYS A 154 9.91 3.93 1.69
C LYS A 154 11.13 4.04 2.60
N LEU A 155 11.07 3.43 3.78
CA LEU A 155 12.15 3.41 4.77
C LEU A 155 12.38 2.00 5.29
N GLY A 156 13.61 1.71 5.70
CA GLY A 156 13.99 0.43 6.27
C GLY A 156 15.33 0.51 7.01
N VAL A 157 15.48 -0.34 8.03
CA VAL A 157 16.77 -0.51 8.72
C VAL A 157 17.68 -1.35 7.83
N SER A 158 18.88 -0.83 7.52
CA SER A 158 19.85 -1.57 6.70
C SER A 158 20.37 -2.80 7.43
N LYS A 159 20.47 -3.94 6.75
CA LYS A 159 21.12 -5.16 7.28
C LYS A 159 22.61 -4.96 7.61
N SER A 160 23.22 -3.92 7.04
CA SER A 160 24.61 -3.54 7.33
C SER A 160 24.76 -2.67 8.58
N ASP A 161 23.66 -2.25 9.22
CA ASP A 161 23.70 -1.51 10.48
C ASP A 161 24.17 -2.45 11.60
N ARG A 162 25.20 -2.05 12.36
CA ARG A 162 25.71 -2.84 13.49
C ARG A 162 24.63 -3.14 14.54
N LEU A 163 23.63 -2.25 14.65
CA LEU A 163 22.51 -2.35 15.59
C LEU A 163 21.27 -2.98 14.96
N TYR A 164 21.35 -3.55 13.75
CA TYR A 164 20.22 -4.09 13.01
C TYR A 164 19.37 -5.05 13.84
N ALA A 165 20.00 -6.03 14.50
CA ALA A 165 19.28 -7.06 15.26
C ALA A 165 18.45 -6.45 16.40
N MET A 166 19.04 -5.49 17.14
CA MET A 166 18.35 -4.81 18.23
C MET A 166 17.21 -3.92 17.73
N LYS A 167 17.45 -3.13 16.66
CA LYS A 167 16.40 -2.31 16.03
C LYS A 167 15.26 -3.18 15.51
N ALA A 168 15.57 -4.29 14.87
CA ALA A 168 14.58 -5.23 14.35
C ALA A 168 13.72 -5.82 15.47
N GLU A 169 14.32 -6.19 16.60
CA GLU A 169 13.59 -6.72 17.76
C GLU A 169 12.67 -5.67 18.39
N VAL A 170 13.15 -4.43 18.60
CA VAL A 170 12.30 -3.36 19.13
C VAL A 170 11.12 -3.07 18.19
N LEU A 171 11.38 -3.00 16.87
CA LEU A 171 10.33 -2.82 15.86
C LEU A 171 9.33 -3.99 15.87
N ALA A 172 9.79 -5.23 15.97
CA ALA A 172 8.93 -6.41 16.03
C ALA A 172 8.01 -6.39 17.25
N ARG A 173 8.54 -6.05 18.44
CA ARG A 173 7.72 -5.87 19.67
C ARG A 173 6.73 -4.71 19.55
N ALA A 174 7.05 -3.68 18.78
CA ALA A 174 6.14 -2.58 18.47
C ALA A 174 5.13 -2.90 17.35
N GLY A 175 5.19 -4.09 16.75
CA GLY A 175 4.33 -4.48 15.62
C GLY A 175 4.65 -3.72 14.32
N ILE A 176 5.88 -3.22 14.17
CA ILE A 176 6.34 -2.43 13.02
C ILE A 176 7.33 -3.28 12.19
N PRO A 177 7.14 -3.41 10.87
CA PRO A 177 8.10 -4.11 10.02
C PRO A 177 9.43 -3.35 9.88
N THR A 178 10.53 -4.08 9.72
CA THR A 178 11.90 -3.51 9.57
C THR A 178 12.12 -2.71 8.30
N SER A 179 11.25 -2.89 7.30
CA SER A 179 11.18 -2.10 6.08
C SER A 179 9.73 -1.98 5.63
N SER A 180 9.26 -0.76 5.37
CA SER A 180 7.88 -0.49 4.94
C SER A 180 7.79 0.70 4.00
N VAL A 181 6.62 0.87 3.41
CA VAL A 181 6.20 2.11 2.74
C VAL A 181 5.27 2.85 3.70
N PHE A 182 5.75 3.97 4.24
CA PHE A 182 4.99 4.86 5.10
C PHE A 182 4.37 6.00 4.28
N ALA A 183 3.63 6.88 4.94
CA ALA A 183 3.02 8.06 4.33
C ALA A 183 3.50 9.36 4.99
N LEU A 184 3.67 10.40 4.19
CA LEU A 184 3.74 11.79 4.62
C LEU A 184 2.42 12.47 4.27
N HIS A 185 1.80 13.13 5.23
CA HIS A 185 0.46 13.70 5.10
C HIS A 185 0.51 15.20 4.79
N SER A 186 -0.52 15.70 4.09
CA SER A 186 -0.69 17.12 3.82
C SER A 186 -1.09 17.92 5.06
N THR A 187 -1.58 17.27 6.12
CA THR A 187 -2.00 17.86 7.40
C THR A 187 -0.90 17.78 8.46
N GLU A 188 -1.07 18.49 9.58
CA GLU A 188 -0.19 18.34 10.76
C GLU A 188 -0.84 17.38 11.77
N PRO A 189 -0.08 16.46 12.40
CA PRO A 189 1.33 16.17 12.12
C PRO A 189 1.52 15.49 10.76
N ALA A 190 2.63 15.81 10.07
CA ALA A 190 2.94 15.26 8.74
C ALA A 190 3.24 13.74 8.74
N ILE A 191 3.49 13.13 9.91
CA ILE A 191 3.81 11.71 10.07
C ILE A 191 2.84 11.02 11.03
N SER A 192 2.55 9.74 10.78
CA SER A 192 1.75 8.92 11.69
C SER A 192 2.54 8.46 12.92
N ALA A 193 1.83 8.02 13.95
CA ALA A 193 2.43 7.39 15.13
C ALA A 193 3.35 6.22 14.77
N GLN A 194 2.97 5.41 13.78
CA GLN A 194 3.78 4.29 13.31
C GLN A 194 5.10 4.75 12.66
N LEU A 195 5.05 5.80 11.83
CA LEU A 195 6.25 6.36 11.20
C LEU A 195 7.14 7.05 12.25
N LEU A 196 6.57 7.77 13.22
CA LEU A 196 7.32 8.36 14.34
C LEU A 196 8.06 7.27 15.14
N ALA A 197 7.36 6.21 15.54
CA ALA A 197 7.95 5.07 16.25
C ALA A 197 9.09 4.43 15.45
N PHE A 198 8.88 4.22 14.14
CA PHE A 198 9.91 3.69 13.26
C PHE A 198 11.15 4.61 13.21
N LEU A 199 10.96 5.92 13.03
CA LEU A 199 12.04 6.90 12.95
C LEU A 199 12.82 7.02 14.26
N ARG A 200 12.15 6.96 15.40
CA ARG A 200 12.80 6.93 16.71
C ARG A 200 13.74 5.73 16.83
N VAL A 201 13.24 4.52 16.57
CA VAL A 201 14.06 3.29 16.61
C VAL A 201 15.18 3.31 15.56
N PHE A 202 14.91 3.86 14.37
CA PHE A 202 15.91 4.03 13.33
C PHE A 202 17.10 4.89 13.79
N CYS A 203 16.86 5.87 14.65
CA CYS A 203 17.85 6.81 15.17
C CYS A 203 18.40 6.47 16.57
N MET A 204 17.95 5.38 17.20
CA MET A 204 18.38 5.03 18.56
C MET A 204 19.86 4.67 18.67
N SER A 205 20.45 5.01 19.83
CA SER A 205 21.74 4.48 20.28
C SER A 205 21.62 3.04 20.80
N GLU A 206 22.75 2.39 21.08
CA GLU A 206 22.76 1.05 21.66
C GLU A 206 22.15 1.04 23.08
N GLU A 207 22.42 2.07 23.87
CA GLU A 207 21.89 2.26 25.23
C GLU A 207 20.38 2.45 25.19
N GLU A 208 19.88 3.33 24.32
CA GLU A 208 18.45 3.53 24.12
C GLU A 208 17.77 2.22 23.72
N LEU A 209 18.34 1.45 22.79
CA LEU A 209 17.80 0.15 22.41
C LEU A 209 17.79 -0.85 23.58
N LYS A 210 18.85 -0.90 24.39
CA LYS A 210 18.90 -1.77 25.58
C LYS A 210 17.76 -1.45 26.55
N GLU A 211 17.46 -0.18 26.76
CA GLU A 211 16.36 0.25 27.62
C GLU A 211 14.97 -0.14 27.10
N HIS A 212 14.82 -0.32 25.79
CA HIS A 212 13.58 -0.78 25.16
C HIS A 212 13.51 -2.31 25.04
N LEU A 213 14.60 -3.02 25.32
CA LEU A 213 14.67 -4.47 25.24
C LEU A 213 14.72 -5.16 26.62
N ILE A 214 15.35 -4.51 27.59
CA ILE A 214 15.72 -5.07 28.89
C ILE A 214 15.17 -4.18 30.01
N GLY A 215 14.56 -4.82 31.01
CA GLY A 215 14.10 -4.17 32.25
C GLY A 215 12.57 -4.05 32.35
N GLU A 216 12.10 -3.81 33.56
CA GLU A 216 10.69 -3.80 33.93
C GLU A 216 9.85 -2.72 33.19
N HIS A 217 10.51 -1.65 32.73
CA HIS A 217 9.87 -0.53 32.04
C HIS A 217 9.95 -0.62 30.51
N ALA A 218 10.55 -1.69 29.95
CA ALA A 218 10.78 -1.81 28.51
C ALA A 218 9.46 -1.79 27.70
N ILE A 219 8.43 -2.51 28.17
CA ILE A 219 7.11 -2.57 27.52
C ILE A 219 6.45 -1.19 27.48
N GLY A 220 6.49 -0.45 28.60
CA GLY A 220 5.96 0.90 28.67
C GLY A 220 6.65 1.87 27.70
N LYS A 221 7.98 1.75 27.54
CA LYS A 221 8.73 2.55 26.57
C LYS A 221 8.37 2.22 25.12
N ILE A 222 8.15 0.94 24.80
CA ILE A 222 7.67 0.53 23.46
C ILE A 222 6.29 1.11 23.18
N PHE A 223 5.39 1.08 24.17
CA PHE A 223 4.02 1.62 24.03
C PHE A 223 4.00 3.11 23.68
N THR A 224 4.96 3.89 24.20
CA THR A 224 5.04 5.33 23.95
C THR A 224 5.80 5.72 22.68
N LEU A 225 6.39 4.77 21.95
CA LEU A 225 7.22 5.08 20.76
C LEU A 225 6.47 5.88 19.69
N GLY A 226 5.16 5.68 19.55
CA GLY A 226 4.34 6.42 18.59
C GLY A 226 3.76 7.74 19.10
N ASN A 227 4.02 8.11 20.36
CA ASN A 227 3.43 9.29 20.99
C ASN A 227 4.41 10.48 20.98
N SER A 228 4.02 11.60 20.39
CA SER A 228 4.82 12.83 20.29
C SER A 228 5.19 13.43 21.64
N ASP A 229 4.38 13.22 22.67
CA ASP A 229 4.54 13.84 23.98
C ASP A 229 5.62 13.16 24.82
N PHE A 230 5.99 11.93 24.46
CA PHE A 230 6.96 11.10 25.18
C PHE A 230 8.13 10.73 24.26
N PRO A 231 9.08 11.66 24.02
CA PRO A 231 10.28 11.39 23.25
C PRO A 231 11.20 10.40 23.97
N VAL A 232 11.96 9.61 23.19
CA VAL A 232 13.00 8.70 23.71
C VAL A 232 14.09 9.52 24.41
N SER A 233 14.61 10.52 23.70
CA SER A 233 15.54 11.52 24.20
C SER A 233 15.48 12.74 23.27
N TRP A 234 15.95 13.90 23.74
CA TRP A 234 16.02 15.09 22.89
C TRP A 234 16.99 14.90 21.71
N ASP A 235 18.10 14.19 21.92
CA ASP A 235 19.06 13.86 20.86
C ASP A 235 18.47 12.91 19.81
N ASN A 236 17.66 11.92 20.22
CA ASN A 236 16.95 11.04 19.31
C ASN A 236 15.98 11.81 18.40
N GLU A 237 15.21 12.74 18.98
CA GLU A 237 14.31 13.61 18.22
C GLU A 237 15.08 14.51 17.24
N VAL A 238 16.18 15.15 17.67
CA VAL A 238 17.01 15.97 16.76
C VAL A 238 17.52 15.12 15.58
N LYS A 239 18.01 13.91 15.83
CA LYS A 239 18.49 12.99 14.78
C LYS A 239 17.39 12.59 13.80
N LEU A 240 16.22 12.22 14.30
CA LEU A 240 15.13 11.71 13.46
C LEU A 240 14.52 12.81 12.58
N TRP A 241 14.36 14.02 13.13
CA TRP A 241 13.85 15.16 12.35
C TRP A 241 14.86 15.66 11.34
N THR A 242 16.15 15.66 11.69
CA THR A 242 17.24 15.94 10.73
C THR A 242 17.24 14.94 9.58
N PHE A 243 17.06 13.64 9.89
CA PHE A 243 16.95 12.60 8.87
C PHE A 243 15.75 12.82 7.96
N LEU A 244 14.57 13.08 8.53
CA LEU A 244 13.34 13.26 7.77
C LEU A 244 13.41 14.49 6.85
N GLU A 245 13.91 15.63 7.36
CA GLU A 245 14.14 16.84 6.58
C GLU A 245 15.05 16.58 5.38
N ALA A 246 16.20 15.93 5.62
CA ALA A 246 17.16 15.59 4.57
C ALA A 246 16.55 14.61 3.55
N ARG A 247 15.79 13.62 4.01
CA ARG A 247 15.16 12.61 3.16
C ARG A 247 14.05 13.20 2.29
N ALA A 248 13.16 14.01 2.86
CA ALA A 248 12.10 14.69 2.11
C ALA A 248 12.70 15.68 1.08
N SER A 249 13.76 16.40 1.47
CA SER A 249 14.51 17.27 0.54
C SER A 249 15.16 16.50 -0.60
N LEU A 250 15.69 15.31 -0.34
CA LEU A 250 16.27 14.45 -1.38
C LEU A 250 15.20 13.94 -2.34
N LEU A 251 14.03 13.53 -1.85
CA LEU A 251 12.90 13.12 -2.67
C LEU A 251 12.39 14.26 -3.55
N LEU A 252 12.31 15.48 -3.01
CA LEU A 252 11.88 16.64 -3.79
C LEU A 252 12.80 16.91 -5.00
N LYS A 253 14.11 16.66 -4.85
CA LYS A 253 15.11 16.80 -5.93
C LYS A 253 15.02 15.73 -7.02
N THR A 254 14.25 14.65 -6.82
CA THR A 254 14.07 13.63 -7.88
C THR A 254 13.01 14.01 -8.91
N TYR A 255 12.20 15.03 -8.64
CA TYR A 255 11.18 15.53 -9.57
C TYR A 255 11.80 16.41 -10.65
N LYS A 256 11.28 16.33 -11.87
CA LYS A 256 11.75 17.12 -13.03
C LYS A 256 11.40 18.61 -12.97
N THR A 257 10.39 19.01 -12.21
CA THR A 257 9.91 20.40 -12.09
C THR A 257 9.80 20.82 -10.62
N THR A 258 9.79 22.13 -10.36
CA THR A 258 9.56 22.70 -9.03
C THR A 258 8.09 23.07 -8.82
N VAL A 259 7.73 23.41 -7.58
CA VAL A 259 6.37 23.88 -7.23
C VAL A 259 6.02 25.16 -7.98
N GLU A 260 6.95 26.11 -8.09
CA GLU A 260 6.74 27.40 -8.76
C GLU A 260 6.53 27.22 -10.26
N VAL A 261 7.33 26.35 -10.89
CA VAL A 261 7.19 26.03 -12.32
C VAL A 261 5.80 25.45 -12.60
N ASP A 262 5.33 24.53 -11.76
CA ASP A 262 4.02 23.90 -11.95
C ASP A 262 2.86 24.86 -11.72
N LYS A 263 2.94 25.73 -10.71
CA LYS A 263 1.95 26.79 -10.49
C LYS A 263 1.89 27.74 -11.68
N SER A 264 3.03 28.23 -12.14
CA SER A 264 3.10 29.10 -13.31
C SER A 264 2.55 28.40 -14.56
N PHE A 265 2.87 27.11 -14.76
CA PHE A 265 2.38 26.36 -15.91
C PHE A 265 0.85 26.23 -15.92
N LEU A 266 0.24 25.95 -14.76
CA LEU A 266 -1.23 25.89 -14.61
C LEU A 266 -1.91 27.24 -14.86
N GLU A 267 -1.26 28.36 -14.56
CA GLU A 267 -1.81 29.71 -14.75
C GLU A 267 -1.66 30.23 -16.19
N THR A 268 -0.62 29.81 -16.90
CA THR A 268 -0.21 30.43 -18.18
C THR A 268 -0.58 29.63 -19.42
N HIS A 269 -0.95 28.36 -19.29
CA HIS A 269 -1.24 27.48 -20.42
C HIS A 269 -2.71 27.08 -20.44
N GLU A 270 -3.30 27.01 -21.63
CA GLU A 270 -4.58 26.35 -21.83
C GLU A 270 -4.38 24.83 -21.85
N LEU A 271 -5.02 24.12 -20.92
CA LEU A 271 -4.80 22.70 -20.66
C LEU A 271 -6.12 21.93 -20.71
N THR A 272 -6.04 20.68 -21.17
CA THR A 272 -7.17 19.75 -21.05
C THR A 272 -7.43 19.41 -19.58
N PRO A 273 -8.66 18.97 -19.21
CA PRO A 273 -8.95 18.55 -17.84
C PRO A 273 -8.00 17.46 -17.31
N HIS A 274 -7.63 16.49 -18.16
CA HIS A 274 -6.68 15.44 -17.78
C HIS A 274 -5.26 15.98 -17.57
N ALA A 275 -4.79 16.90 -18.42
CA ALA A 275 -3.51 17.57 -18.23
C ALA A 275 -3.49 18.36 -16.91
N VAL A 276 -4.57 19.10 -16.60
CA VAL A 276 -4.72 19.80 -15.31
C VAL A 276 -4.63 18.81 -14.15
N MET A 277 -5.34 17.67 -14.21
CA MET A 277 -5.26 16.64 -13.16
C MET A 277 -3.84 16.10 -12.98
N ALA A 278 -3.14 15.79 -14.07
CA ALA A 278 -1.77 15.28 -14.02
C ALA A 278 -0.80 16.29 -13.37
N ILE A 279 -0.92 17.56 -13.74
CA ILE A 279 -0.05 18.62 -13.23
C ILE A 279 -0.39 18.99 -11.79
N LYS A 280 -1.68 19.03 -11.42
CA LYS A 280 -2.09 19.19 -10.02
C LYS A 280 -1.60 18.02 -9.15
N LEU A 281 -1.64 16.78 -9.66
CA LEU A 281 -1.16 15.62 -8.93
C LEU A 281 0.35 15.70 -8.64
N ARG A 282 1.18 15.98 -9.66
CA ARG A 282 2.63 16.13 -9.45
C ARG A 282 2.97 17.34 -8.58
N LEU A 283 2.18 18.41 -8.64
CA LEU A 283 2.32 19.59 -7.79
C LEU A 283 2.03 19.21 -6.32
N GLY A 284 0.90 18.56 -6.07
CA GLY A 284 0.49 18.12 -4.73
C GLY A 284 1.52 17.20 -4.06
N GLU A 285 2.13 16.27 -4.81
CA GLU A 285 3.21 15.42 -4.28
C GLU A 285 4.39 16.27 -3.76
N LYS A 286 4.78 17.33 -4.48
CA LYS A 286 5.86 18.23 -4.09
C LYS A 286 5.49 19.15 -2.94
N GLU A 287 4.27 19.68 -2.92
CA GLU A 287 3.81 20.54 -1.82
C GLU A 287 3.77 19.80 -0.48
N ILE A 288 3.37 18.52 -0.49
CA ILE A 288 3.42 17.66 0.71
C ILE A 288 4.86 17.47 1.17
N LEU A 289 5.80 17.22 0.25
CA LEU A 289 7.22 17.08 0.58
C LEU A 289 7.83 18.38 1.12
N GLU A 290 7.55 19.53 0.50
CA GLU A 290 8.01 20.83 1.00
C GLU A 290 7.46 21.14 2.40
N LYS A 291 6.18 20.81 2.64
CA LYS A 291 5.59 20.96 3.96
C LYS A 291 6.26 20.05 4.98
N ALA A 292 6.52 18.80 4.62
CA ALA A 292 7.25 17.87 5.49
C ALA A 292 8.68 18.36 5.81
N VAL A 293 9.39 18.96 4.84
CA VAL A 293 10.70 19.59 5.07
C VAL A 293 10.60 20.73 6.09
N LYS A 294 9.62 21.64 5.90
CA LYS A 294 9.41 22.79 6.81
C LYS A 294 9.03 22.33 8.23
N SER A 295 8.10 21.38 8.33
CA SER A 295 7.65 20.81 9.62
C SER A 295 8.80 20.09 10.34
N ALA A 296 9.58 19.28 9.62
CA ALA A 296 10.75 18.61 10.17
C ALA A 296 11.85 19.59 10.64
N ALA A 297 12.11 20.67 9.89
CA ALA A 297 13.07 21.70 10.29
C ALA A 297 12.62 22.41 11.58
N ALA A 298 11.33 22.77 11.69
CA ALA A 298 10.77 23.38 12.89
C ALA A 298 10.85 22.45 14.11
N SER A 299 10.52 21.16 13.93
CA SER A 299 10.68 20.15 14.99
C SER A 299 12.14 19.99 15.40
N ARG A 300 13.07 19.91 14.45
CA ARG A 300 14.51 19.84 14.73
C ARG A 300 14.97 21.03 15.57
N GLU A 301 14.58 22.25 15.21
CA GLU A 301 14.93 23.46 15.96
C GLU A 301 14.35 23.45 17.37
N TYR A 302 13.08 23.06 17.52
CA TYR A 302 12.42 22.91 18.80
C TYR A 302 13.18 21.93 19.72
N TYR A 303 13.43 20.71 19.27
CA TYR A 303 14.12 19.70 20.10
C TYR A 303 15.60 20.03 20.34
N THR A 304 16.26 20.73 19.40
CA THR A 304 17.62 21.25 19.61
C THR A 304 17.65 22.25 20.77
N LYS A 305 16.65 23.13 20.84
CA LYS A 305 16.51 24.07 21.96
C LYS A 305 16.25 23.35 23.28
N GLN A 306 15.32 22.39 23.31
CA GLN A 306 15.05 21.60 24.52
C GLN A 306 16.30 20.88 25.05
N MET A 307 17.12 20.35 24.14
CA MET A 307 18.40 19.73 24.47
C MET A 307 19.41 20.74 25.03
N ALA A 308 19.54 21.91 24.41
CA ALA A 308 20.48 22.96 24.84
C ALA A 308 20.09 23.56 26.20
N ASP A 309 18.79 23.69 26.46
CA ASP A 309 18.24 24.23 27.72
C ASP A 309 18.27 23.18 28.86
N GLY A 310 18.65 21.93 28.58
CA GLY A 310 18.67 20.85 29.56
C GLY A 310 17.28 20.51 30.13
N ALA A 311 16.23 20.69 29.31
CA ALA A 311 14.85 20.47 29.75
C ALA A 311 14.64 19.02 30.22
N ALA A 312 13.84 18.83 31.27
CA ALA A 312 13.50 17.50 31.75
C ALA A 312 12.64 16.75 30.71
N LEU A 313 12.96 15.48 30.45
CA LEU A 313 12.17 14.64 29.57
C LEU A 313 10.79 14.36 30.22
N PRO A 314 9.68 14.50 29.45
CA PRO A 314 8.37 14.05 29.90
C PRO A 314 8.39 12.58 30.26
N LYS A 315 7.80 12.21 31.40
CA LYS A 315 7.70 10.82 31.85
C LYS A 315 6.28 10.33 31.69
N TYR A 316 6.13 9.13 31.15
CA TYR A 316 4.87 8.43 31.15
C TYR A 316 4.64 7.83 32.54
N ASP A 317 3.57 8.26 33.22
CA ASP A 317 3.13 7.66 34.48
C ASP A 317 1.92 6.75 34.24
N LYS A 318 1.87 5.57 34.87
CA LYS A 318 0.87 4.51 34.59
C LYS A 318 -0.58 4.97 34.80
N GLY A 319 -0.81 6.08 35.53
CA GLY A 319 -2.12 6.72 35.66
C GLY A 319 -2.72 7.23 34.34
N HIS A 320 -1.93 7.36 33.27
CA HIS A 320 -2.41 7.76 31.94
C HIS A 320 -3.07 6.63 31.13
N ILE A 321 -2.97 5.35 31.56
CA ILE A 321 -3.64 4.21 30.91
C ILE A 321 -5.17 4.40 30.95
N ALA A 322 -5.71 4.82 32.10
CA ALA A 322 -7.15 5.05 32.30
C ALA A 322 -7.74 6.20 31.47
N LEU A 323 -6.92 7.14 30.99
CA LEU A 323 -7.39 8.23 30.11
C LEU A 323 -7.42 7.82 28.64
N LEU A 324 -6.52 6.92 28.22
CA LEU A 324 -6.45 6.41 26.85
C LEU A 324 -7.57 5.40 26.58
N GLU A 325 -7.98 4.59 27.56
CA GLU A 325 -9.13 3.69 27.41
C GLU A 325 -10.46 4.45 27.21
N ASN A 326 -10.58 5.67 27.73
CA ASN A 326 -11.79 6.49 27.62
C ASN A 326 -11.84 7.40 26.39
N THR A 327 -10.74 7.52 25.64
CA THR A 327 -10.65 8.41 24.45
C THR A 327 -10.53 7.66 23.12
N VAL A 328 -10.41 6.32 23.15
CA VAL A 328 -10.24 5.48 21.97
C VAL A 328 -11.54 4.73 21.65
N ALA A 329 -12.52 5.46 21.11
CA ALA A 329 -13.64 4.84 20.40
C ALA A 329 -13.30 4.52 18.93
N ASP A 330 -12.22 5.07 18.36
CA ASP A 330 -12.00 5.04 16.89
C ASP A 330 -10.59 4.69 16.40
N SER A 331 -9.76 4.04 17.22
CA SER A 331 -8.54 3.39 16.68
C SER A 331 -8.32 2.02 17.31
N ARG A 332 -8.71 0.96 16.59
CA ARG A 332 -8.47 -0.43 16.99
C ARG A 332 -6.96 -0.68 17.07
N LEU A 333 -6.44 -0.77 18.30
CA LEU A 333 -5.11 -1.29 18.61
C LEU A 333 -5.04 -2.81 18.35
N PRO A 334 -3.86 -3.37 18.06
CA PRO A 334 -3.70 -4.81 17.79
C PRO A 334 -4.03 -5.69 19.01
N ILE A 335 -4.73 -6.79 18.75
CA ILE A 335 -5.32 -7.74 19.72
C ILE A 335 -4.30 -8.48 20.61
N VAL A 336 -2.99 -8.34 20.37
CA VAL A 336 -1.96 -9.22 20.96
C VAL A 336 -1.65 -8.93 22.44
N LEU A 337 -2.05 -7.79 23.00
CA LEU A 337 -1.80 -7.46 24.41
C LEU A 337 -2.95 -7.80 25.38
N ARG A 338 -4.10 -8.27 24.87
CA ARG A 338 -5.26 -8.57 25.73
C ARG A 338 -5.17 -9.90 26.49
N ASN A 339 -4.22 -10.77 26.13
CA ASN A 339 -4.14 -12.13 26.65
C ASN A 339 -3.07 -12.33 27.75
N LEU A 340 -2.53 -11.24 28.32
CA LEU A 340 -1.52 -11.33 29.40
C LEU A 340 -2.02 -10.83 30.75
N GLU A 341 -3.25 -10.33 30.85
CA GLU A 341 -3.83 -9.83 32.11
C GLU A 341 -4.76 -10.83 32.83
N ASP A 342 -5.13 -11.95 32.18
CA ASP A 342 -6.08 -12.93 32.75
C ASP A 342 -5.43 -14.20 33.33
N VAL A 343 -4.11 -14.21 33.62
CA VAL A 343 -3.42 -15.38 34.17
C VAL A 343 -2.63 -15.07 35.44
N GLU A 344 -3.18 -14.26 36.34
CA GLU A 344 -2.72 -14.23 37.74
C GLU A 344 -3.94 -14.09 38.68
N GLU A 345 -4.51 -15.24 39.04
CA GLU A 345 -5.24 -15.56 40.29
C GLU A 345 -6.43 -16.51 40.04
N GLN A 346 -6.18 -17.84 40.11
CA GLN A 346 -6.92 -18.79 40.96
C GLN A 346 -6.58 -20.26 40.62
N GLY A 347 -5.92 -20.92 41.59
CA GLY A 347 -6.15 -22.28 42.08
C GLY A 347 -6.46 -23.46 41.13
N ASP A 348 -5.48 -24.37 41.06
CA ASP A 348 -5.59 -25.85 40.95
C ASP A 348 -6.77 -26.46 40.18
N LEU A 349 -6.52 -26.98 38.96
CA LEU A 349 -7.13 -28.23 38.49
C LEU A 349 -6.19 -28.97 37.49
N LYS A 350 -5.66 -30.10 37.98
CA LYS A 350 -5.20 -31.35 37.35
C LYS A 350 -4.87 -31.40 35.84
N ILE A 351 -3.65 -31.85 35.60
CA ILE A 351 -3.08 -32.37 34.35
C ILE A 351 -3.73 -33.73 34.02
N ASP A 352 -4.22 -33.89 32.78
CA ASP A 352 -4.33 -35.19 32.10
C ASP A 352 -3.98 -34.99 30.61
N GLU A 353 -3.23 -35.96 30.08
CA GLU A 353 -2.51 -35.99 28.80
C GLU A 353 -3.41 -36.28 27.58
N ALA A 354 -3.05 -35.69 26.42
CA ALA A 354 -3.09 -36.28 25.07
C ALA A 354 -2.60 -35.20 24.06
N ILE A 355 -1.34 -35.20 23.62
CA ILE A 355 -0.83 -35.93 22.45
C ILE A 355 -1.81 -35.87 21.25
N ASP A 356 -1.61 -34.90 20.36
CA ASP A 356 -1.14 -35.21 19.00
C ASP A 356 -0.68 -33.95 18.24
N ALA A 357 0.49 -34.09 17.64
CA ALA A 357 1.09 -33.16 16.72
C ALA A 357 0.58 -33.44 15.30
N GLU A 358 0.42 -32.40 14.48
CA GLU A 358 1.09 -32.37 13.18
C GLU A 358 1.08 -30.98 12.56
N VAL A 359 2.30 -30.42 12.51
CA VAL A 359 2.75 -29.36 11.63
C VAL A 359 2.87 -29.93 10.22
N THR A 360 2.37 -29.25 9.19
CA THR A 360 3.06 -29.24 7.89
C THR A 360 2.96 -27.86 7.23
N GLU A 361 4.11 -27.18 7.24
CA GLU A 361 4.58 -26.29 6.17
C GLU A 361 4.38 -26.91 4.78
N ASN A 362 4.18 -26.08 3.76
CA ASN A 362 5.08 -26.10 2.59
C ASN A 362 4.87 -24.89 1.67
N GLY A 363 5.96 -24.16 1.46
CA GLY A 363 6.14 -23.23 0.37
C GLY A 363 7.01 -23.82 -0.75
N PHE A 364 6.75 -23.31 -1.95
CA PHE A 364 7.70 -22.97 -3.03
C PHE A 364 8.35 -24.04 -3.96
N VAL A 365 8.16 -23.75 -5.27
CA VAL A 365 9.13 -23.74 -6.41
C VAL A 365 9.22 -24.94 -7.37
N ASN A 366 9.21 -24.53 -8.66
CA ASN A 366 9.47 -25.22 -9.92
C ASN A 366 10.61 -26.25 -9.94
N GLY A 367 10.46 -27.27 -10.78
CA GLY A 367 11.55 -28.14 -11.24
C GLY A 367 11.06 -29.19 -12.25
N GLU A 368 11.83 -29.40 -13.30
CA GLU A 368 11.48 -30.10 -14.54
C GLU A 368 11.44 -31.64 -14.48
N ASN A 369 10.87 -32.20 -15.55
CA ASN A 369 11.29 -33.42 -16.25
C ASN A 369 11.07 -34.81 -15.61
N SER A 370 10.20 -35.54 -16.32
CA SER A 370 10.53 -36.83 -16.97
C SER A 370 10.22 -38.14 -16.23
N LEU A 371 9.32 -38.88 -16.89
CA LEU A 371 9.39 -40.32 -17.19
C LEU A 371 8.94 -41.37 -16.14
N PHE A 372 7.87 -42.06 -16.56
CA PHE A 372 7.59 -43.51 -16.49
C PHE A 372 7.45 -44.24 -15.14
N ASN A 373 6.21 -44.61 -14.83
CA ASN A 373 5.73 -46.00 -14.60
C ASN A 373 4.23 -45.92 -14.28
N GLY A 374 3.32 -46.76 -14.73
CA GLY A 374 3.34 -47.94 -15.58
C GLY A 374 1.88 -48.34 -15.78
N THR A 375 1.55 -48.68 -17.02
CA THR A 375 0.24 -49.00 -17.56
C THR A 375 -0.29 -50.36 -17.09
N LYS A 376 -1.61 -50.49 -16.93
CA LYS A 376 -2.34 -51.72 -17.28
C LYS A 376 -3.68 -51.36 -17.94
N SER A 377 -3.73 -51.47 -19.25
CA SER A 377 -4.95 -51.82 -20.00
C SER A 377 -4.53 -52.70 -21.17
N GLU A 378 -5.42 -53.63 -21.48
CA GLU A 378 -5.25 -54.85 -22.26
C GLU A 378 -5.11 -54.61 -23.77
N GLY A 379 -4.73 -55.67 -24.49
CA GLY A 379 -5.21 -55.89 -25.86
C GLY A 379 -4.16 -55.88 -26.97
N GLU A 380 -3.56 -57.05 -27.17
CA GLU A 380 -3.25 -57.70 -28.46
C GLU A 380 -3.21 -56.84 -29.75
N ASN A 381 -2.06 -56.81 -30.44
CA ASN A 381 -1.84 -57.68 -31.60
C ASN A 381 -0.46 -57.50 -32.26
N LEU A 382 0.03 -58.62 -32.80
CA LEU A 382 1.33 -58.84 -33.40
C LEU A 382 1.51 -58.16 -34.77
N SER A 383 2.72 -57.69 -35.06
CA SER A 383 3.48 -58.17 -36.23
C SER A 383 4.95 -57.73 -36.14
N LYS A 384 5.82 -58.72 -36.34
CA LYS A 384 7.27 -58.58 -36.53
C LYS A 384 7.51 -58.14 -37.98
N GLU A 385 8.49 -57.29 -38.22
CA GLU A 385 9.61 -57.66 -39.10
C GLU A 385 10.83 -56.74 -38.91
N LYS A 386 11.99 -57.40 -38.81
CA LYS A 386 13.33 -56.84 -38.75
C LYS A 386 13.92 -56.84 -40.16
N SER A 387 14.70 -55.82 -40.51
CA SER A 387 16.01 -55.93 -41.19
C SER A 387 16.59 -54.52 -41.34
N ASN A 388 17.71 -54.14 -40.67
CA ASN A 388 19.10 -54.26 -41.15
C ASN A 388 19.28 -53.68 -42.58
N ARG A 389 20.18 -52.74 -42.90
CA ARG A 389 21.60 -52.58 -42.52
C ARG A 389 22.19 -51.28 -43.14
N VAL A 390 23.27 -50.74 -42.55
CA VAL A 390 24.53 -50.20 -43.18
C VAL A 390 24.42 -48.86 -43.94
N THR A 391 24.86 -47.73 -43.36
CA THR A 391 26.22 -47.09 -43.41
C THR A 391 26.72 -46.72 -44.81
N GLU A 392 26.96 -45.42 -45.06
CA GLU A 392 28.30 -44.90 -45.43
C GLU A 392 28.33 -43.36 -45.49
N ASP A 393 29.50 -42.84 -45.12
CA ASP A 393 29.93 -41.45 -45.06
C ASP A 393 29.97 -40.74 -46.42
N ALA A 394 29.85 -39.40 -46.41
CA ALA A 394 30.76 -38.52 -47.16
C ALA A 394 30.69 -37.06 -46.68
N LYS A 395 31.88 -36.51 -46.42
CA LYS A 395 32.23 -35.10 -46.19
C LYS A 395 31.92 -34.20 -47.39
N GLU A 396 31.66 -32.92 -47.13
CA GLU A 396 32.46 -31.73 -47.56
C GLU A 396 31.74 -30.43 -47.11
N SER A 397 32.31 -29.66 -46.17
CA SER A 397 33.13 -28.45 -46.36
C SER A 397 32.35 -27.28 -47.01
N SER A 398 31.89 -26.30 -46.23
CA SER A 398 32.61 -25.06 -45.82
C SER A 398 32.40 -23.88 -46.79
N SER A 399 31.89 -22.77 -46.28
CA SER A 399 32.57 -21.46 -46.33
C SER A 399 31.75 -20.38 -45.60
N GLU A 400 32.41 -19.75 -44.64
CA GLU A 400 32.03 -18.53 -43.95
C GLU A 400 32.19 -17.31 -44.87
N SER A 401 31.47 -16.23 -44.56
CA SER A 401 32.05 -14.88 -44.59
C SER A 401 31.25 -13.93 -43.71
N THR A 402 31.83 -13.58 -42.57
CA THR A 402 31.62 -12.34 -41.81
C THR A 402 32.18 -11.14 -42.59
N ASP A 403 31.63 -9.94 -42.35
CA ASP A 403 32.46 -8.75 -42.09
C ASP A 403 31.63 -7.58 -41.55
N GLU A 404 32.17 -6.95 -40.50
CA GLU A 404 31.81 -5.64 -39.96
C GLU A 404 32.76 -4.54 -40.50
N VAL A 405 32.33 -3.28 -40.33
CA VAL A 405 33.13 -2.06 -40.05
C VAL A 405 33.20 -0.97 -41.14
N LYS A 406 32.55 0.16 -40.80
CA LYS A 406 32.81 1.61 -41.01
C LYS A 406 33.30 2.16 -42.36
N GLU A 407 32.57 3.16 -42.86
CA GLU A 407 32.94 4.58 -42.76
C GLU A 407 31.68 5.46 -42.68
#